data_AF-A0AAD0WGF1-F1
#
_entry.id   AF-A0AAD0WGF1-F1
#
_cell.length_a   1.000
_cell.length_b   1.000
_cell.length_c   1.000
_cell.angle_alpha   90.00
_cell.angle_beta   90.00
_cell.angle_gamma   90.00
#
_symmetry.space_group_name_H-M   'P 1'
#
loop_
_entity.id
_entity.type
_entity.pdbx_description
1 polymer ?
#
loop_
_entity_poly.entity_id
_entity_poly.type
_entity_poly.pdbx_seq_one_letter_code
_entity_poly.pdbx_strand_id
1 'polypeptide(L)'
;MATTRRSFEQNVALLCDAIRADPAWRAGLIDVERRIAHDNVSLIPPTAALMFWSRQHMLIEPTAALEQWLVHSDVGPDLPCGLFRPPAPACFIRIGDTFRDALTLPPMQAVIGNPRLQGVYVFDSSREENRAVAIVPIFEMLDLGTYGACSIELVINDEAHPLNEQIAQTCQGTELGQYFASLAQIVAKVFFYMEQPQAVHIEERSYSLAEDQLKHLGAKKAAKLVRRIPQLYDRIVLGPRELAAHAHGEVSPHLRRGHFRLQPHGPQSSLRKVIFLAPTWVRADRLARS
;
A
#
# COMPACT_ATOMS: atom_id res chain seq x y z
N MET A 1 13.29 9.62 27.87
CA MET A 1 14.09 9.66 26.62
C MET A 1 15.04 8.45 26.48
N ALA A 2 14.61 7.20 26.76
CA ALA A 2 15.48 6.01 26.59
C ALA A 2 14.72 4.68 26.34
N THR A 3 13.44 4.72 25.98
CA THR A 3 12.57 3.53 26.00
C THR A 3 12.27 2.94 24.63
N THR A 4 12.36 3.71 23.53
CA THR A 4 11.99 3.23 22.19
C THR A 4 13.11 2.42 21.52
N ARG A 5 14.38 2.82 21.69
CA ARG A 5 15.55 2.16 21.06
C ARG A 5 15.84 0.77 21.65
N ARG A 6 15.61 0.57 22.96
CA ARG A 6 15.74 -0.74 23.64
C ARG A 6 14.69 -1.77 23.20
N SER A 7 13.51 -1.31 22.75
CA SER A 7 12.44 -2.22 22.30
C SER A 7 12.72 -2.80 20.91
N PHE A 8 13.37 -2.05 20.01
CA PHE A 8 13.69 -2.52 18.66
C PHE A 8 14.74 -3.63 18.66
N GLU A 9 15.84 -3.47 19.40
CA GLU A 9 16.90 -4.49 19.51
C GLU A 9 16.42 -5.76 20.23
N GLN A 10 15.57 -5.62 21.27
CA GLN A 10 14.95 -6.76 21.96
C GLN A 10 13.91 -7.49 21.10
N ASN A 11 13.13 -6.75 20.29
CA ASN A 11 12.17 -7.33 19.35
C ASN A 11 12.87 -8.03 18.18
N VAL A 12 14.01 -7.50 17.71
CA VAL A 12 14.88 -8.18 16.74
C VAL A 12 15.50 -9.44 17.36
N ALA A 13 15.92 -9.43 18.62
CA ALA A 13 16.45 -10.61 19.31
C ALA A 13 15.38 -11.71 19.48
N LEU A 14 14.18 -11.38 19.97
CA LEU A 14 13.05 -12.30 20.10
C LEU A 14 12.61 -12.89 18.75
N LEU A 15 12.68 -12.08 17.68
CA LEU A 15 12.37 -12.52 16.34
C LEU A 15 13.45 -13.44 15.75
N CYS A 16 14.72 -13.09 15.92
CA CYS A 16 15.83 -13.97 15.59
C CYS A 16 15.69 -15.30 16.32
N ASP A 17 15.24 -15.31 17.58
CA ASP A 17 15.03 -16.53 18.36
C ASP A 17 13.82 -17.34 17.88
N ALA A 18 12.73 -16.69 17.44
CA ALA A 18 11.57 -17.34 16.83
C ALA A 18 11.91 -17.95 15.46
N ILE A 19 12.68 -17.24 14.63
CA ILE A 19 13.21 -17.72 13.35
C ILE A 19 14.19 -18.87 13.58
N ARG A 20 15.04 -18.82 14.62
CA ARG A 20 15.95 -19.91 15.02
C ARG A 20 15.25 -21.15 15.55
N ALA A 21 14.03 -20.99 16.07
CA ALA A 21 13.22 -22.10 16.57
C ALA A 21 12.46 -22.86 15.48
N ASP A 22 12.44 -22.32 14.25
CA ASP A 22 11.75 -22.91 13.10
C ASP A 22 12.42 -24.25 12.67
N PRO A 23 11.64 -25.32 12.39
CA PRO A 23 12.17 -26.62 12.01
C PRO A 23 13.04 -26.61 10.74
N ALA A 24 12.76 -25.72 9.78
CA ALA A 24 13.57 -25.57 8.56
C ALA A 24 14.91 -24.87 8.85
N TRP A 25 14.94 -23.98 9.84
CA TRP A 25 16.16 -23.36 10.37
C TRP A 25 17.05 -24.37 11.11
N ARG A 26 16.44 -25.20 11.97
CA ARG A 26 17.15 -26.26 12.72
C ARG A 26 17.69 -27.38 11.84
N ALA A 27 17.11 -27.58 10.66
CA ALA A 27 17.56 -28.56 9.68
C ALA A 27 18.82 -28.14 8.91
N GLY A 28 19.38 -26.95 9.15
CA GLY A 28 20.61 -26.48 8.50
C GLY A 28 20.48 -26.26 6.99
N LEU A 29 19.25 -26.15 6.49
CA LEU A 29 18.95 -25.95 5.07
C LEU A 29 19.30 -24.54 4.57
N ILE A 30 19.68 -23.64 5.50
CA ILE A 30 20.06 -22.26 5.24
C ILE A 30 21.42 -22.02 5.92
N ASP A 31 22.45 -21.74 5.11
CA ASP A 31 23.81 -21.45 5.58
C ASP A 31 23.90 -20.01 6.14
N VAL A 32 24.19 -19.91 7.44
CA VAL A 32 24.00 -18.72 8.28
C VAL A 32 25.22 -17.78 8.23
N GLU A 33 26.44 -18.29 8.16
CA GLU A 33 27.65 -17.47 8.27
C GLU A 33 27.86 -16.56 7.03
N ARG A 34 27.27 -16.94 5.90
CA ARG A 34 27.34 -16.16 4.65
C ARG A 34 26.25 -15.10 4.49
N ARG A 35 25.16 -15.16 5.26
CA ARG A 35 23.93 -14.38 4.98
C ARG A 35 23.55 -13.31 6.02
N ILE A 36 24.23 -13.26 7.17
CA ILE A 36 24.01 -12.16 8.13
C ILE A 36 24.88 -10.92 7.77
N ALA A 37 25.86 -11.08 6.88
CA ALA A 37 26.68 -9.98 6.38
C ALA A 37 26.02 -9.31 5.16
N HIS A 38 25.46 -8.12 5.39
CA HIS A 38 24.97 -7.13 4.41
C HIS A 38 23.66 -7.48 3.68
N ASP A 39 22.71 -6.54 3.70
CA ASP A 39 21.60 -6.37 2.74
C ASP A 39 20.84 -7.63 2.31
N ASN A 40 20.50 -8.51 3.26
CA ASN A 40 19.76 -9.73 2.90
C ASN A 40 18.25 -9.49 2.82
N VAL A 41 17.75 -9.48 1.58
CA VAL A 41 16.34 -9.36 1.17
C VAL A 41 15.41 -10.33 1.93
N SER A 42 15.92 -11.45 2.44
CA SER A 42 15.17 -12.41 3.25
C SER A 42 14.67 -11.88 4.60
N LEU A 43 15.24 -10.79 5.12
CA LEU A 43 14.79 -10.15 6.36
C LEU A 43 13.75 -9.06 6.14
N ILE A 44 13.55 -8.60 4.89
CA ILE A 44 12.62 -7.50 4.59
C ILE A 44 11.16 -7.87 4.93
N PRO A 45 10.61 -9.03 4.51
CA PRO A 45 9.24 -9.39 4.85
C PRO A 45 8.95 -9.45 6.37
N PRO A 46 9.75 -10.15 7.20
CA PRO A 46 9.50 -10.19 8.64
C PRO A 46 9.74 -8.83 9.30
N THR A 47 10.73 -8.04 8.88
CA THR A 47 10.94 -6.69 9.41
C THR A 47 9.76 -5.77 9.10
N ALA A 48 9.24 -5.78 7.87
CA ALA A 48 8.08 -4.96 7.49
C ALA A 48 6.82 -5.37 8.28
N ALA A 49 6.55 -6.66 8.40
CA ALA A 49 5.43 -7.15 9.20
C ALA A 49 5.52 -6.67 10.66
N LEU A 50 6.71 -6.72 11.27
CA LEU A 50 6.90 -6.22 12.64
C LEU A 50 6.76 -4.71 12.76
N MET A 51 7.31 -3.97 11.81
CA MET A 51 7.15 -2.51 11.78
C MET A 51 5.68 -2.14 11.69
N PHE A 52 4.87 -2.92 10.99
CA PHE A 52 3.43 -2.73 10.92
C PHE A 52 2.76 -3.03 12.27
N TRP A 53 3.00 -4.21 12.85
CA TRP A 53 2.35 -4.62 14.10
C TRP A 53 2.81 -3.83 15.34
N SER A 54 4.01 -3.23 15.31
CA SER A 54 4.57 -2.44 16.42
C SER A 54 4.09 -0.98 16.46
N ARG A 55 3.38 -0.52 15.43
CA ARG A 55 2.93 0.88 15.28
C ARG A 55 1.41 0.96 15.30
N GLN A 56 0.89 2.17 15.49
CA GLN A 56 -0.49 2.45 15.11
C GLN A 56 -0.61 2.20 13.60
N HIS A 57 -1.48 1.26 13.23
CA HIS A 57 -1.52 0.71 11.90
C HIS A 57 -2.93 0.66 11.32
N MET A 58 -2.99 0.47 10.00
CA MET A 58 -4.24 0.45 9.25
C MET A 58 -4.14 -0.48 8.04
N LEU A 59 -5.15 -1.33 7.84
CA LEU A 59 -5.32 -2.10 6.62
C LEU A 59 -6.32 -1.38 5.71
N ILE A 60 -5.88 -1.03 4.50
CA ILE A 60 -6.68 -0.34 3.49
C ILE A 60 -6.93 -1.32 2.34
N GLU A 61 -8.19 -1.47 1.98
CA GLU A 61 -8.65 -2.37 0.93
C GLU A 61 -9.43 -1.58 -0.13
N PRO A 62 -8.75 -1.08 -1.17
CA PRO A 62 -9.42 -0.45 -2.30
C PRO A 62 -10.42 -1.41 -2.97
N THR A 63 -11.60 -0.89 -3.26
CA THR A 63 -12.60 -1.57 -4.09
C THR A 63 -12.11 -1.66 -5.54
N ALA A 64 -12.54 -2.69 -6.28
CA ALA A 64 -12.18 -2.83 -7.70
C ALA A 64 -12.58 -1.60 -8.54
N ALA A 65 -13.74 -1.00 -8.23
CA ALA A 65 -14.20 0.23 -8.88
C ALA A 65 -13.26 1.42 -8.59
N LEU A 66 -12.78 1.56 -7.36
CA LEU A 66 -11.77 2.58 -7.05
C LEU A 66 -10.45 2.32 -7.76
N GLU A 67 -9.97 1.07 -7.81
CA GLU A 67 -8.75 0.74 -8.54
C GLU A 67 -8.85 1.17 -10.01
N GLN A 68 -9.99 0.87 -10.66
CA GLN A 68 -10.26 1.31 -12.02
C GLN A 68 -10.20 2.83 -12.18
N TRP A 69 -10.76 3.59 -11.22
CA TRP A 69 -10.65 5.04 -11.23
C TRP A 69 -9.21 5.52 -11.10
N LEU A 70 -8.44 4.96 -10.16
CA LEU A 70 -7.11 5.46 -9.83
C LEU A 70 -6.05 5.06 -10.87
N VAL A 71 -6.18 3.90 -11.53
CA VAL A 71 -5.31 3.53 -12.67
C VAL A 71 -5.47 4.52 -13.82
N HIS A 72 -6.68 5.01 -14.06
CA HIS A 72 -6.98 5.98 -15.12
C HIS A 72 -6.94 7.43 -14.63
N SER A 73 -6.24 7.69 -13.52
CA SER A 73 -6.08 9.04 -12.97
C SER A 73 -4.61 9.41 -12.81
N ASP A 74 -4.31 10.69 -12.95
CA ASP A 74 -2.95 11.22 -12.82
C ASP A 74 -2.72 11.94 -11.48
N VAL A 75 -1.50 11.85 -10.96
CA VAL A 75 -1.03 12.73 -9.88
C VAL A 75 -0.57 14.03 -10.53
N GLY A 76 -1.23 15.15 -10.22
CA GLY A 76 -0.88 16.45 -10.77
C GLY A 76 0.58 16.83 -10.50
N PRO A 77 1.24 17.52 -11.46
CA PRO A 77 2.67 17.80 -11.39
C PRO A 77 3.05 18.67 -10.18
N ASP A 78 2.16 19.56 -9.73
CA ASP A 78 2.43 20.53 -8.67
C ASP A 78 2.08 20.03 -7.26
N LEU A 79 1.74 18.74 -7.09
CA LEU A 79 1.41 18.21 -5.76
C LEU A 79 2.70 18.04 -4.93
N PRO A 80 2.84 18.73 -3.78
CA PRO A 80 4.07 18.69 -3.01
C PRO A 80 4.18 17.42 -2.16
N CYS A 81 5.42 17.00 -1.88
CA CYS A 81 5.75 15.86 -1.01
C CYS A 81 5.05 15.92 0.34
N GLY A 82 4.86 17.10 0.92
CA GLY A 82 4.18 17.33 2.20
C GLY A 82 2.77 16.76 2.30
N LEU A 83 2.09 16.59 1.16
CA LEU A 83 0.75 15.99 1.09
C LEU A 83 0.79 14.46 0.95
N PHE A 84 1.92 13.88 0.57
CA PHE A 84 2.11 12.44 0.50
C PHE A 84 2.33 11.88 1.92
N ARG A 85 1.24 11.71 2.67
CA ARG A 85 1.24 11.27 4.06
C ARG A 85 0.40 10.00 4.21
N PRO A 86 0.95 8.93 4.77
CA PRO A 86 0.14 7.79 5.19
C PRO A 86 -0.88 8.22 6.27
N PRO A 87 -2.09 7.64 6.29
CA PRO A 87 -3.13 7.97 7.28
C PRO A 87 -2.79 7.48 8.70
N ALA A 88 -1.78 6.62 8.84
CA ALA A 88 -1.23 6.13 10.09
C ALA A 88 0.29 5.92 9.94
N PRO A 89 1.08 5.91 11.04
CA PRO A 89 2.53 5.68 10.98
C PRO A 89 2.97 4.39 10.27
N ALA A 90 2.07 3.41 10.17
CA ALA A 90 2.16 2.27 9.29
C ALA A 90 0.81 2.00 8.62
N CYS A 91 0.79 1.66 7.35
CA CYS A 91 -0.41 1.11 6.72
C CYS A 91 -0.06 0.00 5.74
N PHE A 92 -1.02 -0.87 5.48
CA PHE A 92 -0.94 -1.91 4.46
C PHE A 92 -2.06 -1.68 3.46
N ILE A 93 -1.70 -1.51 2.19
CA ILE A 93 -2.68 -1.37 1.11
C ILE A 93 -2.75 -2.71 0.39
N ARG A 94 -3.92 -3.35 0.41
CA ARG A 94 -4.16 -4.54 -0.39
C ARG A 94 -4.22 -4.14 -1.87
N ILE A 95 -3.55 -4.90 -2.72
CA ILE A 95 -3.51 -4.66 -4.16
C ILE A 95 -4.44 -5.67 -4.84
N GLY A 96 -5.43 -5.19 -5.58
CA GLY A 96 -6.32 -5.99 -6.43
C GLY A 96 -5.74 -6.25 -7.82
N ASP A 97 -6.51 -6.92 -8.66
CA ASP A 97 -6.07 -7.30 -10.02
C ASP A 97 -5.87 -6.07 -10.90
N THR A 98 -6.74 -5.05 -10.80
CA THR A 98 -6.65 -3.85 -11.63
C THR A 98 -5.36 -3.05 -11.36
N PHE A 99 -4.98 -2.90 -10.09
CA PHE A 99 -3.68 -2.30 -9.77
C PHE A 99 -2.50 -3.18 -10.17
N ARG A 100 -2.59 -4.51 -10.01
CA ARG A 100 -1.54 -5.43 -10.48
C ARG A 100 -1.30 -5.29 -11.98
N ASP A 101 -2.36 -5.30 -12.77
CA ASP A 101 -2.27 -5.23 -14.24
C ASP A 101 -1.69 -3.89 -14.72
N ALA A 102 -1.93 -2.81 -13.96
CA ALA A 102 -1.36 -1.50 -14.23
C ALA A 102 0.13 -1.36 -13.84
N LEU A 103 0.65 -2.29 -13.02
CA LEU A 103 2.04 -2.29 -12.58
C LEU A 103 2.87 -3.18 -13.51
N THR A 104 3.71 -2.57 -14.33
CA THR A 104 4.70 -3.32 -15.11
C THR A 104 5.82 -3.81 -14.20
N LEU A 105 5.80 -5.09 -13.86
CA LEU A 105 6.99 -5.77 -13.34
C LEU A 105 7.97 -5.95 -14.51
N PRO A 106 9.23 -5.46 -14.42
CA PRO A 106 10.28 -5.77 -15.39
C PRO A 106 10.50 -7.29 -15.47
N PRO A 107 11.35 -7.82 -16.37
CA PRO A 107 11.48 -9.26 -16.60
C PRO A 107 12.16 -10.03 -15.45
N MET A 108 11.92 -9.65 -14.19
CA MET A 108 12.03 -10.52 -13.02
C MET A 108 11.22 -11.81 -13.18
N GLN A 109 10.14 -11.82 -13.97
CA GLN A 109 9.37 -13.05 -14.26
C GLN A 109 10.25 -14.19 -14.79
N ALA A 110 11.31 -13.88 -15.54
CA ALA A 110 12.24 -14.89 -16.06
C ALA A 110 13.17 -15.48 -14.98
N VAL A 111 13.35 -14.78 -13.85
CA VAL A 111 14.31 -15.11 -12.79
C VAL A 111 13.64 -15.65 -11.53
N ILE A 112 12.49 -15.10 -11.16
CA ILE A 112 11.77 -15.43 -9.92
C ILE A 112 10.44 -16.18 -10.16
N GLY A 113 10.09 -16.48 -11.42
CA GLY A 113 8.85 -17.21 -11.76
C GLY A 113 7.65 -16.27 -11.89
N ASN A 114 6.48 -16.66 -11.39
CA ASN A 114 5.25 -15.86 -11.46
C ASN A 114 4.91 -15.14 -10.13
N PRO A 115 5.60 -14.04 -9.76
CA PRO A 115 5.31 -13.30 -8.54
C PRO A 115 3.97 -12.57 -8.64
N ARG A 116 3.11 -12.78 -7.65
CA ARG A 116 1.83 -12.07 -7.51
C ARG A 116 1.92 -11.05 -6.38
N LEU A 117 1.89 -9.76 -6.71
CA LEU A 117 1.84 -8.68 -5.72
C LEU A 117 0.54 -8.77 -4.90
N GLN A 118 0.65 -9.00 -3.60
CA GLN A 118 -0.50 -9.12 -2.68
C GLN A 118 -0.91 -7.77 -2.09
N GLY A 119 0.09 -6.96 -1.77
CA GLY A 119 -0.10 -5.70 -1.06
C GLY A 119 1.21 -4.96 -0.87
N VAL A 120 1.11 -3.80 -0.23
CA VAL A 120 2.26 -2.94 0.04
C VAL A 120 2.17 -2.39 1.45
N TYR A 121 3.22 -2.60 2.24
CA TYR A 121 3.40 -1.86 3.48
C TYR A 121 3.96 -0.47 3.17
N VAL A 122 3.44 0.54 3.85
CA VAL A 122 3.93 1.91 3.78
C VAL A 122 4.18 2.40 5.19
N PHE A 123 5.38 2.93 5.43
CA PHE A 123 5.79 3.44 6.73
C PHE A 123 6.19 4.91 6.61
N ASP A 124 5.62 5.76 7.46
CA ASP A 124 6.14 7.12 7.65
C ASP A 124 7.16 7.09 8.79
N SER A 125 8.33 7.67 8.57
CA SER A 125 9.38 7.71 9.58
C SER A 125 10.24 8.97 9.45
N SER A 126 11.03 9.23 10.49
CA SER A 126 12.05 10.28 10.47
C SER A 126 13.42 9.63 10.32
N ARG A 127 14.23 10.17 9.42
CA ARG A 127 15.63 9.81 9.20
C ARG A 127 16.48 11.03 9.44
N GLU A 128 17.14 11.06 10.60
CA GLU A 128 17.83 12.25 11.12
C GLU A 128 16.86 13.44 11.22
N GLU A 129 17.03 14.47 10.40
CA GLU A 129 16.16 15.65 10.30
C GLU A 129 15.15 15.57 9.15
N ASN A 130 15.27 14.55 8.28
CA ASN A 130 14.42 14.38 7.11
C ASN A 130 13.25 13.45 7.41
N ARG A 131 12.19 13.57 6.62
CA ARG A 131 11.13 12.57 6.57
C ARG A 131 11.51 11.46 5.60
N ALA A 132 11.11 10.24 5.87
CA ALA A 132 11.26 9.12 4.96
C ALA A 132 9.96 8.32 4.88
N VAL A 133 9.50 8.06 3.65
CA VAL A 133 8.38 7.16 3.39
C VAL A 133 8.92 5.88 2.76
N ALA A 134 8.89 4.78 3.51
CA ALA A 134 9.31 3.48 3.03
C ALA A 134 8.11 2.74 2.42
N ILE A 135 8.29 2.17 1.23
CA ILE A 135 7.29 1.41 0.48
C ILE A 135 7.84 0.00 0.27
N VAL A 136 7.16 -1.00 0.83
CA VAL A 136 7.60 -2.41 0.84
C VAL A 136 6.51 -3.29 0.22
N PRO A 137 6.53 -3.53 -1.11
CA PRO A 137 5.65 -4.50 -1.75
C PRO A 137 5.92 -5.93 -1.30
N ILE A 138 4.84 -6.70 -1.12
CA ILE A 138 4.85 -8.12 -0.75
C ILE A 138 4.33 -8.95 -1.91
N PHE A 139 5.14 -9.90 -2.38
CA PHE A 139 4.83 -10.80 -3.48
C PHE A 139 4.62 -12.21 -2.96
N GLU A 140 3.62 -12.90 -3.48
CA GLU A 140 3.49 -14.34 -3.38
C GLU A 140 4.18 -14.98 -4.58
N MET A 141 5.14 -15.86 -4.33
CA MET A 141 5.88 -16.61 -5.33
C MET A 141 5.15 -17.94 -5.56
N LEU A 142 4.14 -17.92 -6.44
CA LEU A 142 3.20 -19.05 -6.62
C LEU A 142 3.91 -20.39 -6.86
N ASP A 143 4.94 -20.38 -7.70
CA ASP A 143 5.69 -21.59 -8.07
C ASP A 143 6.57 -22.14 -6.93
N LEU A 144 6.90 -21.28 -5.96
CA LEU A 144 7.80 -21.60 -4.85
C LEU A 144 7.05 -21.75 -3.51
N GLY A 145 5.75 -21.45 -3.47
CA GLY A 145 4.93 -21.48 -2.25
C GLY A 145 5.44 -20.56 -1.13
N THR A 146 6.18 -19.51 -1.46
CA THR A 146 6.84 -18.59 -0.52
C THR A 146 6.48 -17.13 -0.82
N TYR A 147 6.88 -16.22 0.05
CA TYR A 147 6.70 -14.78 -0.14
C TYR A 147 8.03 -14.08 -0.36
N GLY A 148 8.05 -13.11 -1.27
CA GLY A 148 9.16 -12.21 -1.51
C GLY A 148 8.80 -10.76 -1.16
N ALA A 149 9.80 -9.94 -0.89
CA ALA A 149 9.62 -8.50 -0.75
C ALA A 149 10.82 -7.76 -1.34
N CYS A 150 10.56 -6.52 -1.76
CA CYS A 150 11.59 -5.53 -2.04
C CYS A 150 11.13 -4.20 -1.44
N SER A 151 11.97 -3.18 -1.44
CA SER A 151 11.62 -1.89 -0.86
C SER A 151 12.24 -0.72 -1.60
N ILE A 152 11.56 0.42 -1.55
CA ILE A 152 12.10 1.73 -1.88
C ILE A 152 11.82 2.69 -0.73
N GLU A 153 12.73 3.64 -0.51
CA GLU A 153 12.57 4.68 0.50
C GLU A 153 12.62 6.05 -0.17
N LEU A 154 11.54 6.83 -0.03
CA LEU A 154 11.45 8.22 -0.46
C LEU A 154 11.93 9.10 0.70
N VAL A 155 13.18 9.57 0.65
CA VAL A 155 13.73 10.51 1.64
C VAL A 155 13.36 11.94 1.23
N ILE A 156 12.48 12.57 2.01
CA ILE A 156 11.90 13.90 1.77
C ILE A 156 12.60 14.89 2.69
N ASN A 157 13.45 15.72 2.11
CA ASN A 157 14.15 16.82 2.76
C ASN A 157 13.47 18.18 2.53
N ASP A 158 12.67 18.31 1.46
CA ASP A 158 11.85 19.47 1.17
C ASP A 158 10.39 19.03 0.97
N GLU A 159 9.54 19.40 1.92
CA GLU A 159 8.11 19.09 1.88
C GLU A 159 7.37 19.86 0.78
N ALA A 160 7.94 20.94 0.24
CA ALA A 160 7.36 21.69 -0.88
C ALA A 160 7.76 21.13 -2.26
N HIS A 161 8.76 20.24 -2.33
CA HIS A 161 9.23 19.66 -3.59
C HIS A 161 8.11 18.86 -4.30
N PRO A 162 7.96 18.94 -5.63
CA PRO A 162 6.96 18.18 -6.35
C PRO A 162 7.11 16.66 -6.17
N LEU A 163 6.03 16.00 -5.75
CA LEU A 163 6.03 14.57 -5.45
C LEU A 163 6.45 13.70 -6.64
N ASN A 164 5.99 14.05 -7.84
CA ASN A 164 6.35 13.28 -9.04
C ASN A 164 7.85 13.39 -9.35
N GLU A 165 8.47 14.54 -9.09
CA GLU A 165 9.91 14.72 -9.24
C GLU A 165 10.68 13.94 -8.18
N GLN A 166 10.25 13.99 -6.91
CA GLN A 166 10.83 13.19 -5.83
C GLN A 166 10.80 11.69 -6.15
N ILE A 167 9.65 11.18 -6.62
CA ILE A 167 9.49 9.78 -7.02
C ILE A 167 10.43 9.45 -8.17
N ALA A 168 10.47 10.29 -9.21
CA ALA A 168 11.33 10.06 -10.37
C ALA A 168 12.81 10.03 -9.98
N GLN A 169 13.28 10.99 -9.17
CA GLN A 169 14.65 11.05 -8.68
C GLN A 169 15.02 9.82 -7.85
N THR A 170 14.14 9.41 -6.93
CA THR A 170 14.38 8.24 -6.05
C THR A 170 14.42 6.94 -6.85
N CYS A 171 13.63 6.83 -7.91
CA CYS A 171 13.54 5.62 -8.73
C CYS A 171 14.58 5.57 -9.86
N GLN A 172 15.26 6.68 -10.16
CA GLN A 172 16.17 6.79 -11.30
C GLN A 172 17.35 5.83 -11.18
N GLY A 173 17.72 5.18 -12.29
CA GLY A 173 18.93 4.34 -12.36
C GLY A 173 18.81 2.96 -11.71
N THR A 174 17.63 2.59 -11.21
CA THR A 174 17.38 1.24 -10.64
C THR A 174 16.70 0.33 -11.66
N GLU A 175 17.00 -0.97 -11.65
CA GLU A 175 16.37 -1.95 -12.55
C GLU A 175 14.84 -2.03 -12.35
N LEU A 176 14.38 -1.74 -11.14
CA LEU A 176 12.96 -1.70 -10.75
C LEU A 176 12.39 -0.28 -10.72
N GLY A 177 13.09 0.71 -11.27
CA GLY A 177 12.75 2.12 -11.13
C GLY A 177 11.37 2.46 -11.65
N GLN A 178 11.04 1.99 -12.85
CA GLN A 178 9.71 2.21 -13.43
C GLN A 178 8.60 1.54 -12.61
N TYR A 179 8.87 0.34 -12.06
CA TYR A 179 7.92 -0.37 -11.21
C TYR A 179 7.66 0.40 -9.91
N PHE A 180 8.72 0.81 -9.21
CA PHE A 180 8.59 1.57 -7.97
C PHE A 180 7.98 2.96 -8.19
N ALA A 181 8.28 3.62 -9.30
CA ALA A 181 7.65 4.89 -9.64
C ALA A 181 6.13 4.73 -9.81
N SER A 182 5.69 3.72 -10.56
CA SER A 182 4.27 3.42 -10.74
C SER A 182 3.60 3.00 -9.44
N LEU A 183 4.27 2.18 -8.61
CA LEU A 183 3.76 1.75 -7.30
C LEU A 183 3.61 2.94 -6.35
N ALA A 184 4.62 3.80 -6.24
CA ALA A 184 4.57 5.00 -5.42
C ALA A 184 3.44 5.95 -5.87
N GLN A 185 3.20 6.09 -7.17
CA GLN A 185 2.05 6.83 -7.68
C GLN A 185 0.71 6.19 -7.30
N ILE A 186 0.57 4.87 -7.36
CA ILE A 186 -0.65 4.19 -6.89
C ILE A 186 -0.87 4.44 -5.40
N VAL A 187 0.17 4.28 -4.58
CA VAL A 187 0.11 4.56 -3.13
C VAL A 187 -0.31 6.01 -2.88
N ALA A 188 0.28 6.97 -3.60
CA ALA A 188 -0.09 8.39 -3.50
C ALA A 188 -1.56 8.63 -3.86
N LYS A 189 -2.04 8.05 -4.96
CA LYS A 189 -3.45 8.16 -5.37
C LYS A 189 -4.42 7.58 -4.34
N VAL A 190 -4.06 6.47 -3.68
CA VAL A 190 -4.87 5.89 -2.60
C VAL A 190 -4.95 6.84 -1.42
N PHE A 191 -3.83 7.40 -0.97
CA PHE A 191 -3.83 8.39 0.13
C PHE A 191 -4.58 9.66 -0.24
N PHE A 192 -4.35 10.23 -1.43
CA PHE A 192 -5.05 11.43 -1.86
C PHE A 192 -6.56 11.21 -2.01
N TYR A 193 -6.99 10.03 -2.48
CA TYR A 193 -8.39 9.68 -2.53
C TYR A 193 -8.97 9.58 -1.12
N MET A 194 -8.28 8.90 -0.21
CA MET A 194 -8.72 8.71 1.18
C MET A 194 -8.92 10.03 1.93
N GLU A 195 -8.14 11.07 1.61
CA GLU A 195 -8.29 12.41 2.19
C GLU A 195 -9.39 13.26 1.52
N GLN A 196 -10.10 12.76 0.51
CA GLN A 196 -11.17 13.52 -0.13
C GLN A 196 -12.42 13.57 0.78
N PRO A 197 -13.08 14.74 0.93
CA PRO A 197 -14.33 14.84 1.69
C PRO A 197 -15.45 13.90 1.21
N GLN A 198 -15.46 13.58 -0.08
CA GLN A 198 -16.42 12.68 -0.73
C GLN A 198 -15.95 11.23 -0.79
N ALA A 199 -14.81 10.90 -0.20
CA ALA A 199 -14.31 9.53 -0.18
C ALA A 199 -15.28 8.62 0.59
N VAL A 200 -15.44 7.40 0.09
CA VAL A 200 -16.25 6.37 0.73
C VAL A 200 -15.33 5.50 1.59
N HIS A 201 -15.59 5.47 2.89
CA HIS A 201 -14.85 4.68 3.87
C HIS A 201 -15.82 3.75 4.58
N ILE A 202 -15.60 2.44 4.47
CA ILE A 202 -16.37 1.45 5.21
C ILE A 202 -15.42 0.74 6.16
N GLU A 203 -15.54 1.03 7.44
CA GLU A 203 -14.80 0.31 8.48
C GLU A 203 -15.43 -1.07 8.70
N GLU A 204 -14.65 -2.12 8.44
CA GLU A 204 -15.04 -3.49 8.73
C GLU A 204 -14.19 -4.02 9.87
N ARG A 205 -14.82 -4.18 11.04
CA ARG A 205 -14.16 -4.62 12.28
C ARG A 205 -14.32 -6.12 12.52
N SER A 206 -14.11 -6.92 11.47
CA SER A 206 -14.42 -8.36 11.49
C SER A 206 -13.63 -9.14 12.54
N TYR A 207 -12.38 -8.75 12.78
CA TYR A 207 -11.53 -9.38 13.80
C TYR A 207 -11.98 -8.96 15.20
N SER A 208 -12.08 -7.66 15.46
CA SER A 208 -12.48 -7.13 16.78
C SER A 208 -13.86 -7.63 17.20
N LEU A 209 -14.83 -7.66 16.27
CA LEU A 209 -16.16 -8.21 16.53
C LEU A 209 -16.12 -9.72 16.83
N ALA A 210 -15.26 -10.48 16.15
CA ALA A 210 -15.11 -11.91 16.42
C ALA A 210 -14.46 -12.17 17.80
N GLU A 211 -13.49 -11.35 18.22
CA GLU A 211 -12.92 -11.42 19.56
C GLU A 211 -13.94 -11.09 20.65
N ASP A 212 -14.74 -10.04 20.45
CA ASP A 212 -15.80 -9.68 21.40
C ASP A 212 -16.87 -10.74 21.51
N GLN A 213 -17.29 -11.33 20.38
CA GLN A 213 -18.24 -12.43 20.38
C GLN A 213 -17.71 -13.66 21.14
N LEU A 214 -16.42 -13.94 21.08
CA LEU A 214 -15.82 -15.08 21.76
C LEU A 214 -16.05 -15.06 23.27
N LYS A 215 -16.09 -13.87 23.88
CA LYS A 215 -16.33 -13.67 25.33
C LYS A 215 -17.72 -14.13 25.78
N HIS A 216 -18.68 -14.26 24.85
CA HIS A 216 -20.09 -14.50 25.16
C HIS A 216 -20.64 -15.81 24.55
N LEU A 217 -19.83 -16.60 23.84
CA LEU A 217 -20.27 -17.80 23.15
C LEU A 217 -20.07 -19.08 23.96
N GLY A 218 -21.05 -19.99 23.92
CA GLY A 218 -20.91 -21.35 24.45
C GLY A 218 -19.86 -22.18 23.69
N ALA A 219 -19.25 -23.15 24.38
CA ALA A 219 -18.04 -23.87 23.96
C ALA A 219 -18.00 -24.33 22.48
N LYS A 220 -19.09 -24.90 21.97
CA LYS A 220 -19.15 -25.40 20.57
C LYS A 220 -19.08 -24.28 19.52
N LYS A 221 -19.73 -23.13 19.78
CA LYS A 221 -19.69 -21.97 18.88
C LYS A 221 -18.37 -21.22 19.00
N ALA A 222 -17.83 -21.12 20.23
CA ALA A 222 -16.50 -20.56 20.49
C ALA A 222 -15.41 -21.29 19.71
N ALA A 223 -15.38 -22.63 19.75
CA ALA A 223 -14.39 -23.44 19.01
C ALA A 223 -14.42 -23.21 17.48
N LYS A 224 -15.60 -22.98 16.90
CA LYS A 224 -15.74 -22.66 15.46
C LYS A 224 -15.20 -21.26 15.15
N LEU A 225 -15.45 -20.30 16.04
CA LEU A 225 -15.01 -18.91 15.85
C LEU A 225 -13.49 -18.77 16.04
N VAL A 226 -12.90 -19.42 17.05
CA VAL A 226 -11.44 -19.48 17.27
C VAL A 226 -10.69 -19.95 16.03
N ARG A 227 -11.22 -20.94 15.30
CA ARG A 227 -10.60 -21.42 14.04
C ARG A 227 -10.63 -20.39 12.91
N ARG A 228 -11.55 -19.43 12.94
CA ARG A 228 -11.72 -18.41 11.89
C ARG A 228 -10.98 -17.12 12.20
N ILE A 229 -10.83 -16.74 13.48
CA ILE A 229 -10.18 -15.50 13.93
C ILE A 229 -8.81 -15.24 13.25
N PRO A 230 -7.90 -16.23 13.09
CA PRO A 230 -6.61 -16.00 12.44
C PRO A 230 -6.68 -15.55 10.97
N GLN A 231 -7.84 -15.70 10.33
CA GLN A 231 -8.09 -15.30 8.94
C GLN A 231 -8.85 -13.97 8.85
N LEU A 232 -9.21 -13.36 9.98
CA LEU A 232 -9.95 -12.11 10.04
C LEU A 232 -8.99 -10.97 10.34
N TYR A 233 -9.29 -9.81 9.76
CA TYR A 233 -8.59 -8.56 10.03
C TYR A 233 -9.60 -7.43 10.07
N ASP A 234 -9.29 -6.41 10.85
CA ASP A 234 -9.99 -5.14 10.77
C ASP A 234 -9.41 -4.34 9.60
N ARG A 235 -10.29 -3.72 8.80
CA ARG A 235 -9.90 -3.03 7.58
C ARG A 235 -10.79 -1.86 7.25
N ILE A 236 -10.28 -0.98 6.39
CA ILE A 236 -11.05 0.06 5.71
C ILE A 236 -11.24 -0.36 4.27
N VAL A 237 -12.48 -0.65 3.88
CA VAL A 237 -12.84 -0.83 2.47
C VAL A 237 -13.01 0.57 1.87
N LEU A 238 -12.16 0.90 0.88
CA LEU A 238 -12.02 2.25 0.34
C LEU A 238 -12.63 2.37 -1.06
N GLY A 239 -13.50 3.36 -1.23
CA GLY A 239 -14.12 3.69 -2.51
C GLY A 239 -15.49 3.04 -2.76
N PRO A 240 -16.14 3.41 -3.87
CA PRO A 240 -17.49 2.95 -4.20
C PRO A 240 -17.49 1.46 -4.58
N ARG A 241 -18.64 0.78 -4.40
CA ARG A 241 -18.77 -0.62 -4.85
C ARG A 241 -18.81 -0.76 -6.37
N GLU A 242 -19.40 0.22 -7.05
CA GLU A 242 -19.63 0.23 -8.50
C GLU A 242 -19.33 1.61 -9.09
N LEU A 243 -18.98 1.63 -10.37
CA LEU A 243 -18.75 2.87 -11.11
C LEU A 243 -20.06 3.43 -11.65
N ALA A 244 -20.43 4.65 -11.26
CA ALA A 244 -21.55 5.36 -11.86
C ALA A 244 -21.15 5.92 -13.24
N ALA A 245 -21.81 5.47 -14.30
CA ALA A 245 -21.63 6.02 -15.65
C ALA A 245 -22.24 7.43 -15.75
N HIS A 246 -21.42 8.44 -16.04
CA HIS A 246 -21.87 9.81 -16.29
C HIS A 246 -21.65 10.15 -17.77
N ALA A 247 -22.68 10.57 -18.51
CA ALA A 247 -22.60 10.84 -19.95
C ALA A 247 -23.14 12.24 -20.31
N HIS A 248 -22.34 13.05 -21.03
CA HIS A 248 -22.77 14.29 -21.68
C HIS A 248 -21.99 14.54 -22.99
N GLY A 249 -22.66 15.01 -24.06
CA GLY A 249 -22.05 15.71 -25.21
C GLY A 249 -21.80 14.92 -26.51
N GLU A 250 -21.54 15.65 -27.62
CA GLU A 250 -21.60 15.20 -29.03
C GLU A 250 -20.31 14.51 -29.60
N VAL A 251 -19.25 14.26 -28.81
CA VAL A 251 -17.93 13.77 -29.29
C VAL A 251 -17.69 12.27 -29.04
N SER A 252 -17.16 11.51 -30.02
CA SER A 252 -16.88 10.04 -29.96
C SER A 252 -16.46 9.47 -28.59
N PRO A 253 -16.93 8.27 -28.23
CA PRO A 253 -16.73 7.72 -26.89
C PRO A 253 -15.25 7.52 -26.57
N HIS A 254 -14.78 8.21 -25.55
CA HIS A 254 -13.43 8.07 -25.02
C HIS A 254 -13.45 8.22 -23.51
N LEU A 255 -12.50 7.55 -22.84
CA LEU A 255 -12.30 7.71 -21.41
C LEU A 255 -11.45 8.95 -21.17
N ARG A 256 -12.02 9.97 -20.53
CA ARG A 256 -11.26 11.12 -20.04
C ARG A 256 -10.62 10.72 -18.71
N ARG A 257 -9.28 10.76 -18.66
CA ARG A 257 -8.50 10.46 -17.45
C ARG A 257 -8.89 11.38 -16.30
N GLY A 258 -8.94 10.82 -15.10
CA GLY A 258 -9.06 11.57 -13.87
C GLY A 258 -7.74 12.25 -13.51
N HIS A 259 -7.75 13.14 -12.53
CA HIS A 259 -6.51 13.68 -11.99
C HIS A 259 -6.70 14.27 -10.59
N PHE A 260 -5.63 14.23 -9.81
CA PHE A 260 -5.46 14.98 -8.58
C PHE A 260 -4.76 16.30 -8.87
N ARG A 261 -5.22 17.41 -8.28
CA ARG A 261 -4.54 18.70 -8.38
C ARG A 261 -4.81 19.59 -7.19
N LEU A 262 -3.99 20.61 -7.01
CA LEU A 262 -4.29 21.71 -6.09
C LEU A 262 -5.35 22.63 -6.69
N GLN A 263 -6.38 22.92 -5.89
CA GLN A 263 -7.39 23.93 -6.19
C GLN A 263 -7.24 25.11 -5.21
N PRO A 264 -7.09 26.35 -5.71
CA PRO A 264 -7.18 27.54 -4.87
C PRO A 264 -8.55 27.65 -4.20
N HIS A 265 -8.57 28.04 -2.93
CA HIS A 265 -9.81 28.30 -2.18
C HIS A 265 -9.56 29.29 -1.03
N GLY A 266 -10.62 29.61 -0.28
CA GLY A 266 -10.57 30.57 0.83
C GLY A 266 -10.53 32.04 0.38
N PRO A 267 -10.47 32.99 1.32
CA PRO A 267 -10.41 34.41 1.01
C PRO A 267 -9.23 34.72 0.09
N GLN A 268 -9.52 35.44 -1.01
CA GLN A 268 -8.53 35.82 -2.02
C GLN A 268 -7.75 34.64 -2.63
N SER A 269 -8.30 33.42 -2.61
CA SER A 269 -7.62 32.23 -3.13
C SER A 269 -6.26 31.97 -2.47
N SER A 270 -6.13 32.29 -1.17
CA SER A 270 -4.89 32.15 -0.40
C SER A 270 -4.58 30.69 0.01
N LEU A 271 -5.59 29.83 0.07
CA LEU A 271 -5.45 28.44 0.49
C LEU A 271 -5.42 27.48 -0.70
N ARG A 272 -4.87 26.29 -0.51
CA ARG A 272 -4.84 25.20 -1.50
C ARG A 272 -5.41 23.94 -0.89
N LYS A 273 -6.23 23.22 -1.65
CA LYS A 273 -6.72 21.88 -1.27
C LYS A 273 -6.47 20.91 -2.42
N VAL A 274 -6.21 19.64 -2.11
CA VAL A 274 -6.19 18.58 -3.12
C VAL A 274 -7.62 18.26 -3.51
N ILE A 275 -7.91 18.28 -4.81
CA ILE A 275 -9.16 17.78 -5.34
C ILE A 275 -8.90 16.58 -6.25
N PHE A 276 -9.82 15.62 -6.19
CA PHE A 276 -9.89 14.52 -7.13
C PHE A 276 -11.00 14.76 -8.16
N LEU A 277 -10.63 14.76 -9.44
CA LEU A 277 -11.57 14.72 -10.54
C LEU A 277 -11.54 13.31 -11.11
N ALA A 278 -12.59 12.52 -10.85
CA ALA A 278 -12.68 11.13 -11.27
C ALA A 278 -12.68 10.99 -12.81
N PRO A 279 -12.17 9.87 -13.35
CA PRO A 279 -12.24 9.61 -14.78
C PRO A 279 -13.69 9.45 -15.21
N THR A 280 -14.00 9.93 -16.40
CA THR A 280 -15.38 9.96 -16.93
C THR A 280 -15.43 9.41 -18.34
N TRP A 281 -16.41 8.54 -18.59
CA TRP A 281 -16.72 8.08 -19.94
C TRP A 281 -17.46 9.20 -20.68
N VAL A 282 -16.79 9.81 -21.64
CA VAL A 282 -17.47 10.71 -22.57
C VAL A 282 -18.27 9.81 -23.54
N ARG A 283 -19.58 10.07 -23.69
CA ARG A 283 -20.51 9.31 -24.56
C ARG A 283 -20.69 7.81 -24.31
N ALA A 284 -20.95 7.44 -23.06
CA ALA A 284 -21.34 6.06 -22.72
C ALA A 284 -22.59 5.56 -23.50
N ASP A 285 -23.41 6.46 -24.06
CA ASP A 285 -24.61 6.16 -24.87
C ASP A 285 -24.33 5.33 -26.14
N ARG A 286 -23.10 5.32 -26.65
CA ARG A 286 -22.72 4.60 -27.87
C ARG A 286 -22.00 3.26 -27.65
N LEU A 287 -21.60 2.93 -26.42
CA LEU A 287 -20.94 1.65 -26.09
C LEU A 287 -21.92 0.46 -26.07
N ALA A 288 -23.21 0.71 -25.90
CA ALA A 288 -24.24 -0.34 -25.86
C ALA A 288 -24.74 -0.79 -27.26
N ARG A 289 -24.12 -0.31 -28.36
CA ARG A 289 -24.54 -0.59 -29.74
C ARG A 289 -23.46 -1.23 -30.63
N SER A 290 -22.37 -1.73 -30.04
CA SER A 290 -21.35 -2.52 -30.76
C SER A 290 -21.49 -4.01 -30.46
#